data_AF-A0A2W6UW28-F1
#
_entry.id   AF-A0A2W6UW28-F1
#
_cell.length_a   1.000
_cell.length_b   1.000
_cell.length_c   1.000
_cell.angle_alpha   90.00
_cell.angle_beta   90.00
_cell.angle_gamma   90.00
#
_symmetry.space_group_name_H-M   'P 1'
#
loop_
_entity.id
_entity.type
_entity.pdbx_description
1 polymer ?
#
loop_
_entity_poly.entity_id
_entity_poly.type
_entity_poly.pdbx_seq_one_letter_code
_entity_poly.pdbx_strand_id
1 'polypeptide(L)'
;MRANFSGTWWSVPQSLLTTRGSIPDALELVEDSLGWEIATVIPVHGAGRILEVRSPADWADLCRAYPMEVTASRRHDWFRVTGREGPWLILNWERLSAQWDAVHLTTLGYLSAANQLIDVDADHGSVIGGWGPDATIWLTDVARESGQPREQWYRLRNDWRWTPTPPMHGTDAAAT
;
A
#
# COMPACT_ATOMS: atom_id res chain seq x y z
N MET A 1 16.04 20.26 -16.95
CA MET A 1 16.04 19.63 -18.29
C MET A 1 14.81 18.71 -18.39
N ARG A 2 13.85 18.97 -19.30
CA ARG A 2 12.63 18.13 -19.45
C ARG A 2 12.89 17.05 -20.50
N ALA A 3 12.81 15.79 -20.11
CA ALA A 3 12.81 14.65 -21.02
C ALA A 3 11.52 13.84 -20.76
N ASN A 4 10.82 13.39 -21.81
CA ASN A 4 9.59 12.61 -21.73
C ASN A 4 9.88 11.13 -21.40
N PHE A 5 10.62 10.87 -20.32
CA PHE A 5 10.80 9.52 -19.77
C PHE A 5 9.88 9.38 -18.55
N SER A 6 8.97 8.41 -18.58
CA SER A 6 8.29 7.91 -17.37
C SER A 6 9.14 6.80 -16.77
N GLY A 7 9.26 6.79 -15.44
CA GLY A 7 9.93 5.77 -14.65
C GLY A 7 8.94 4.97 -13.81
N THR A 8 9.41 4.43 -12.69
CA THR A 8 8.56 3.74 -11.72
C THR A 8 8.06 4.74 -10.68
N TRP A 9 6.73 4.83 -10.48
CA TRP A 9 6.14 5.71 -9.46
C TRP A 9 6.31 5.18 -8.03
N TRP A 10 6.12 3.87 -7.85
CA TRP A 10 5.99 3.23 -6.54
C TRP A 10 7.25 3.30 -5.67
N SER A 11 7.04 3.62 -4.38
CA SER A 11 8.05 3.57 -3.32
C SER A 11 7.95 2.32 -2.43
N VAL A 12 6.89 1.53 -2.60
CA VAL A 12 6.60 0.30 -1.86
C VAL A 12 6.65 -0.94 -2.76
N PRO A 13 6.99 -2.12 -2.23
CA PRO A 13 6.97 -3.36 -2.99
C PRO A 13 5.54 -3.74 -3.36
N GLN A 14 5.29 -3.94 -4.66
CA GLN A 14 3.95 -4.19 -5.21
C GLN A 14 3.48 -5.64 -5.06
N SER A 15 4.38 -6.58 -4.79
CA SER A 15 4.07 -8.02 -4.71
C SER A 15 3.86 -8.55 -3.30
N LEU A 16 4.05 -7.71 -2.27
CA LEU A 16 3.88 -8.13 -0.87
C LEU A 16 2.42 -8.08 -0.45
N LEU A 17 2.07 -8.96 0.49
CA LEU A 17 0.74 -9.01 1.08
C LEU A 17 0.44 -7.66 1.76
N THR A 18 -0.68 -7.06 1.38
CA THR A 18 -1.20 -5.85 2.02
C THR A 18 -2.55 -6.14 2.65
N THR A 19 -2.78 -5.64 3.86
CA THR A 19 -4.02 -5.83 4.61
C THR A 19 -4.57 -4.51 5.14
N ARG A 20 -5.86 -4.49 5.50
CA ARG A 20 -6.56 -3.37 6.16
C ARG A 20 -7.24 -3.85 7.44
N GLY A 21 -7.54 -2.91 8.33
CA GLY A 21 -8.30 -3.18 9.56
C GLY A 21 -9.81 -3.39 9.32
N SER A 22 -10.34 -2.99 8.16
CA SER A 22 -11.76 -3.11 7.84
C SER A 22 -12.02 -3.48 6.38
N ILE A 23 -13.16 -4.13 6.13
CA ILE A 23 -13.61 -4.48 4.77
C ILE A 23 -13.86 -3.24 3.91
N PRO A 24 -14.59 -2.20 4.40
CA PRO A 24 -14.77 -0.98 3.62
C PRO A 24 -13.45 -0.36 3.18
N ASP A 25 -12.45 -0.28 4.06
CA ASP A 25 -11.15 0.32 3.72
C ASP A 25 -10.35 -0.54 2.73
N ALA A 26 -10.50 -1.87 2.76
CA ALA A 26 -9.87 -2.79 1.81
C ALA A 26 -10.42 -2.64 0.39
N LEU A 27 -11.70 -2.29 0.28
CA LEU A 27 -12.41 -2.21 -0.99
C LEU A 27 -12.42 -0.79 -1.58
N GLU A 28 -12.56 0.23 -0.74
CA GLU A 28 -12.77 1.62 -1.15
C GLU A 28 -11.46 2.43 -1.20
N LEU A 29 -10.50 2.15 -0.30
CA LEU A 29 -9.27 2.94 -0.17
C LEU A 29 -8.09 2.32 -0.97
N VAL A 30 -8.34 2.01 -2.23
CA VAL A 30 -7.34 1.48 -3.17
C VAL A 30 -6.81 2.60 -4.06
N GLU A 31 -5.54 2.99 -3.88
CA GLU A 31 -4.92 4.14 -4.57
C GLU A 31 -4.86 3.94 -6.09
N ASP A 32 -4.40 2.78 -6.55
CA ASP A 32 -4.17 2.46 -7.97
C ASP A 32 -5.17 1.41 -8.50
N SER A 33 -6.47 1.60 -8.26
CA SER A 33 -7.51 0.66 -8.73
C SER A 33 -7.58 0.61 -10.27
N LEU A 34 -7.46 -0.59 -10.84
CA LEU A 34 -7.53 -0.85 -12.30
C LEU A 34 -8.97 -1.08 -12.81
N GLY A 35 -9.98 -0.59 -12.08
CA GLY A 35 -11.38 -0.75 -12.46
C GLY A 35 -11.95 -2.15 -12.18
N TRP A 36 -11.43 -2.84 -11.16
CA TRP A 36 -11.96 -4.15 -10.75
C TRP A 36 -13.43 -4.06 -10.35
N GLU A 37 -14.23 -5.04 -10.76
CA GLU A 37 -15.68 -5.10 -10.50
C GLU A 37 -16.06 -6.23 -9.54
N ILE A 38 -15.11 -7.11 -9.21
CA ILE A 38 -15.27 -8.27 -8.34
C ILE A 38 -14.09 -8.32 -7.37
N ALA A 39 -14.36 -8.64 -6.11
CA ALA A 39 -13.35 -8.82 -5.07
C ALA A 39 -13.69 -10.02 -4.19
N THR A 40 -12.65 -10.69 -3.71
CA THR A 40 -12.77 -11.65 -2.60
C THR A 40 -12.08 -11.04 -1.39
N VAL A 41 -12.84 -10.82 -0.33
CA VAL A 41 -12.32 -10.40 0.96
C VAL A 41 -11.96 -11.66 1.74
N ILE A 42 -10.70 -11.74 2.16
CA ILE A 42 -10.16 -12.89 2.89
C ILE A 42 -9.80 -12.40 4.29
N PRO A 43 -10.48 -12.89 5.34
CA PRO A 43 -10.12 -12.58 6.70
C PRO A 43 -8.72 -13.11 7.03
N VAL A 44 -7.90 -12.24 7.60
CA VAL A 44 -6.51 -12.55 7.97
C VAL A 44 -6.27 -12.23 9.44
N HIS A 45 -5.34 -12.94 10.03
CA HIS A 45 -4.73 -12.60 11.30
C HIS A 45 -3.23 -12.47 11.08
N GLY A 46 -2.62 -11.49 11.72
CA GLY A 46 -1.18 -11.30 11.69
C GLY A 46 -0.76 -10.60 12.97
N ALA A 47 0.27 -11.12 13.61
CA ALA A 47 0.87 -10.54 14.79
C ALA A 47 2.39 -10.63 14.66
N GLY A 48 3.09 -9.57 15.04
CA GLY A 48 4.54 -9.48 14.91
C GLY A 48 5.03 -8.10 15.29
N ARG A 49 6.28 -7.80 14.93
CA ARG A 49 6.85 -6.46 15.07
C ARG A 49 6.35 -5.61 13.90
N ILE A 50 5.39 -4.74 14.19
CA ILE A 50 4.80 -3.83 13.21
C ILE A 50 5.38 -2.44 13.43
N LEU A 51 5.95 -1.87 12.38
CA LEU A 51 6.43 -0.49 12.38
C LEU A 51 5.31 0.43 11.89
N GLU A 52 4.97 1.48 12.63
CA GLU A 52 3.97 2.47 12.20
C GLU A 52 4.64 3.71 11.57
N VAL A 53 4.13 4.13 10.41
CA VAL A 53 4.43 5.42 9.77
C VAL A 53 3.25 6.34 9.99
N ARG A 54 3.46 7.40 10.77
CA ARG A 54 2.38 8.28 11.26
C ARG A 54 2.50 9.71 10.72
N SER A 55 3.65 10.05 10.15
CA SER A 55 3.99 11.37 9.67
C SER A 55 5.06 11.34 8.56
N PRO A 56 5.30 12.47 7.86
CA PRO A 56 6.43 12.58 6.92
C PRO A 56 7.78 12.41 7.62
N ALA A 57 7.90 12.83 8.89
CA ALA A 57 9.13 12.73 9.66
C ALA A 57 9.50 11.27 9.95
N ASP A 58 8.52 10.43 10.31
CA ASP A 58 8.76 8.98 10.50
C ASP A 58 9.30 8.36 9.21
N TRP A 59 8.71 8.70 8.06
CA TRP A 59 9.19 8.22 6.76
C TRP A 59 10.62 8.67 6.46
N ALA A 60 10.92 9.95 6.68
CA ALA A 60 12.27 10.49 6.48
C ALA A 60 13.30 9.77 7.38
N ASP A 61 12.97 9.55 8.66
CA ASP A 61 13.82 8.84 9.61
C ASP A 61 14.09 7.39 9.14
N LEU A 62 13.07 6.70 8.62
CA LEU A 62 13.23 5.37 8.03
C LEU A 62 14.10 5.37 6.78
N CYS A 63 13.95 6.36 5.89
CA CYS A 63 14.82 6.50 4.73
C CYS A 63 16.28 6.70 5.13
N ARG A 64 16.58 7.41 6.23
CA ARG A 64 17.95 7.54 6.75
C ARG A 64 18.46 6.25 7.38
N ALA A 65 17.61 5.53 8.10
CA ALA A 65 18.00 4.27 8.77
C ALA A 65 18.17 3.10 7.79
N TYR A 66 17.34 3.05 6.74
CA TYR A 66 17.28 1.98 5.75
C TYR A 66 17.31 2.54 4.32
N PRO A 67 18.40 3.21 3.90
CA PRO A 67 18.42 3.89 2.61
C PRO A 67 18.49 2.90 1.45
N MET A 68 17.68 3.16 0.41
CA MET A 68 17.85 2.61 -0.93
C MET A 68 17.74 3.75 -1.95
N GLU A 69 18.82 4.00 -2.67
CA GLU A 69 18.88 5.05 -3.69
C GLU A 69 18.17 4.59 -4.97
N VAL A 70 17.25 5.42 -5.47
CA VAL A 70 16.38 5.08 -6.61
C VAL A 70 16.30 6.19 -7.67
N THR A 71 17.22 7.16 -7.60
CA THR A 71 17.23 8.38 -8.42
C THR A 71 17.12 8.05 -9.90
N ALA A 72 17.93 7.11 -10.40
CA ALA A 72 17.95 6.75 -11.82
C ALA A 72 16.56 6.34 -12.35
N SER A 73 15.75 5.70 -11.51
CA SER A 73 14.46 5.13 -11.89
C SER A 73 13.24 5.99 -11.55
N ARG A 74 13.34 6.91 -10.59
CA ARG A 74 12.22 7.72 -10.07
C ARG A 74 12.32 9.20 -10.41
N ARG A 75 13.53 9.71 -10.68
CA ARG A 75 13.79 11.16 -10.78
C ARG A 75 12.85 11.92 -11.71
N HIS A 76 12.40 11.31 -12.81
CA HIS A 76 11.58 12.00 -13.79
C HIS A 76 10.14 12.19 -13.30
N ASP A 77 9.49 11.13 -12.82
CA ASP A 77 8.11 11.22 -12.33
C ASP A 77 8.04 11.97 -11.01
N TRP A 78 8.99 11.73 -10.11
CA TRP A 78 9.02 12.40 -8.83
C TRP A 78 9.37 13.89 -8.97
N PHE A 79 10.26 14.27 -9.90
CA PHE A 79 10.46 15.68 -10.25
C PHE A 79 9.16 16.31 -10.79
N ARG A 80 8.41 15.62 -11.65
CA ARG A 80 7.16 16.15 -12.21
C ARG A 80 6.11 16.43 -11.14
N VAL A 81 6.05 15.63 -10.09
CA VAL A 81 5.09 15.79 -8.99
C VAL A 81 5.56 16.81 -7.96
N THR A 82 6.85 16.81 -7.62
CA THR A 82 7.38 17.57 -6.47
C THR A 82 8.11 18.86 -6.86
N GLY A 83 8.60 18.96 -8.09
CA GLY A 83 9.50 20.02 -8.54
C GLY A 83 10.94 19.92 -8.02
N ARG A 84 11.27 18.93 -7.18
CA ARG A 84 12.59 18.78 -6.57
C ARG A 84 13.58 18.08 -7.50
N GLU A 85 14.77 18.66 -7.63
CA GLU A 85 15.93 18.01 -8.26
C GLU A 85 16.83 17.38 -7.18
N GLY A 86 17.66 16.41 -7.58
CA GLY A 86 18.63 15.75 -6.70
C GLY A 86 18.33 14.26 -6.47
N PRO A 87 19.12 13.60 -5.61
CA PRO A 87 18.98 12.18 -5.34
C PRO A 87 17.70 11.87 -4.56
N TRP A 88 17.19 10.66 -4.79
CA TRP A 88 15.94 10.15 -4.24
C TRP A 88 16.17 8.84 -3.50
N LEU A 89 15.60 8.73 -2.30
CA LEU A 89 15.64 7.54 -1.46
C LEU A 89 14.25 6.92 -1.30
N ILE A 90 14.21 5.60 -1.16
CA ILE A 90 13.12 4.86 -0.53
C ILE A 90 13.69 3.95 0.54
N LEU A 91 12.81 3.20 1.21
CA LEU A 91 13.20 2.20 2.17
C LEU A 91 13.84 1.00 1.47
N ASN A 92 14.94 0.50 2.04
CA ASN A 92 15.45 -0.83 1.74
C ASN A 92 14.57 -1.87 2.47
N TRP A 93 13.51 -2.31 1.78
CA TRP A 93 12.51 -3.25 2.30
C TRP A 93 13.08 -4.59 2.74
N GLU A 94 14.12 -5.09 2.05
CA GLU A 94 14.83 -6.32 2.42
C GLU A 94 15.58 -6.15 3.76
N ARG A 95 16.22 -5.00 3.99
CA ARG A 95 16.86 -4.73 5.28
C ARG A 95 15.85 -4.52 6.40
N LEU A 96 14.69 -3.93 6.11
CA LEU A 96 13.60 -3.80 7.08
C LEU A 96 13.04 -5.16 7.50
N SER A 97 12.88 -6.10 6.57
CA SER A 97 12.29 -7.42 6.86
C SER A 97 13.12 -8.26 7.84
N ALA A 98 14.42 -7.97 7.97
CA ALA A 98 15.26 -8.59 9.00
C ALA A 98 14.87 -8.19 10.44
N GLN A 99 14.15 -7.07 10.62
CA GLN A 99 13.82 -6.50 11.93
C GLN A 99 12.32 -6.26 12.16
N TRP A 100 11.52 -6.25 11.11
CA TRP A 100 10.11 -5.95 11.19
C TRP A 100 9.32 -6.96 10.37
N ASP A 101 8.20 -7.39 10.92
CA ASP A 101 7.29 -8.32 10.26
C ASP A 101 6.33 -7.58 9.33
N ALA A 102 6.04 -6.31 9.62
CA ALA A 102 5.21 -5.47 8.78
C ALA A 102 5.52 -3.98 8.97
N VAL A 103 5.07 -3.18 8.01
CA VAL A 103 5.01 -1.73 8.13
C VAL A 103 3.56 -1.29 7.88
N HIS A 104 3.02 -0.47 8.78
CA HIS A 104 1.68 0.09 8.69
C HIS A 104 1.75 1.59 8.44
N LEU A 105 1.11 2.05 7.36
CA LEU A 105 0.91 3.47 7.11
C LEU A 105 -0.45 3.87 7.66
N THR A 106 -0.48 4.67 8.71
CA THR A 106 -1.73 5.18 9.28
C THR A 106 -2.46 6.11 8.29
N THR A 107 -3.78 6.26 8.44
CA THR A 107 -4.56 7.24 7.66
C THR A 107 -4.00 8.66 7.79
N LEU A 108 -3.58 9.06 8.99
CA LEU A 108 -2.97 10.38 9.21
C LEU A 108 -1.64 10.52 8.46
N GLY A 109 -0.78 9.50 8.55
CA GLY A 109 0.47 9.44 7.80
C GLY A 109 0.22 9.60 6.31
N TYR A 110 -0.72 8.85 5.75
CA TYR A 110 -1.12 8.97 4.35
C TYR A 110 -1.55 10.40 3.99
N LEU A 111 -2.53 10.96 4.70
CA LEU A 111 -3.06 12.30 4.39
C LEU A 111 -1.99 13.41 4.53
N SER A 112 -1.00 13.19 5.39
CA SER A 112 0.07 14.16 5.64
C SER A 112 1.27 14.06 4.68
N ALA A 113 1.45 12.92 4.00
CA ALA A 113 2.73 12.59 3.35
C ALA A 113 2.61 11.95 1.96
N ALA A 114 1.49 11.29 1.65
CA ALA A 114 1.35 10.55 0.39
C ALA A 114 1.42 11.49 -0.82
N ASN A 115 2.15 11.04 -1.84
CA ASN A 115 2.27 11.71 -3.14
C ASN A 115 2.80 13.16 -3.06
N GLN A 116 3.50 13.50 -1.98
CA GLN A 116 4.14 14.79 -1.76
C GLN A 116 5.65 14.61 -1.52
N LEU A 117 6.38 15.72 -1.64
CA LEU A 117 7.80 15.74 -1.31
C LEU A 117 8.00 15.53 0.19
N ILE A 118 8.88 14.59 0.54
CA ILE A 118 9.41 14.43 1.88
C ILE A 118 10.90 14.66 1.82
N ASP A 119 11.38 15.74 2.44
CA ASP A 119 12.81 15.98 2.56
C ASP A 119 13.42 15.01 3.57
N VAL A 120 14.35 14.17 3.10
CA VAL A 120 15.05 13.21 3.95
C VAL A 120 16.23 13.90 4.61
N ASP A 121 17.06 14.61 3.86
CA ASP A 121 18.14 15.43 4.38
C ASP A 121 18.42 16.61 3.44
N ALA A 122 19.56 17.28 3.59
CA ALA A 122 19.92 18.42 2.75
C ALA A 122 20.00 18.07 1.25
N ASP A 123 20.37 16.83 0.93
CA ASP A 123 20.66 16.38 -0.42
C ASP A 123 19.60 15.40 -0.96
N HIS A 124 18.88 14.68 -0.09
CA HIS A 124 17.96 13.60 -0.49
C HIS A 124 16.49 13.92 -0.24
N GLY A 125 15.64 13.53 -1.19
CA GLY A 125 14.18 13.55 -1.06
C GLY A 125 13.59 12.15 -1.13
N SER A 126 12.32 12.03 -0.76
CA SER A 126 11.52 10.82 -0.92
C SER A 126 10.06 11.18 -1.23
N VAL A 127 9.30 10.17 -1.66
CA VAL A 127 7.85 10.23 -1.87
C VAL A 127 7.26 8.90 -1.40
N ILE A 128 6.15 8.95 -0.67
CA ILE A 128 5.30 7.77 -0.45
C ILE A 128 4.34 7.69 -1.65
N GLY A 129 4.60 6.76 -2.58
CA GLY A 129 3.81 6.59 -3.80
C GLY A 129 3.27 5.17 -3.94
N GLY A 130 1.97 5.05 -4.18
CA GLY A 130 1.26 3.79 -4.40
C GLY A 130 1.15 2.93 -3.14
N TRP A 131 0.86 3.59 -2.00
CA TRP A 131 0.53 3.00 -0.72
C TRP A 131 -0.75 3.63 -0.17
N GLY A 132 -1.88 2.91 -0.26
CA GLY A 132 -3.16 3.45 0.21
C GLY A 132 -3.26 3.60 1.74
N PRO A 133 -4.21 4.40 2.24
CA PRO A 133 -4.32 4.79 3.65
C PRO A 133 -4.70 3.63 4.57
N ASP A 134 -4.07 3.56 5.74
CA ASP A 134 -4.30 2.51 6.75
C ASP A 134 -3.88 1.10 6.30
N ALA A 135 -2.84 0.98 5.45
CA ALA A 135 -2.38 -0.32 4.94
C ALA A 135 -1.25 -0.84 5.78
N THR A 136 -1.30 -2.13 6.05
CA THR A 136 -0.15 -2.87 6.53
C THR A 136 0.43 -3.68 5.38
N ILE A 137 1.70 -3.43 5.04
CA ILE A 137 2.49 -4.27 4.14
C ILE A 137 3.25 -5.28 4.99
N TRP A 138 3.01 -6.56 4.77
CA TRP A 138 3.67 -7.65 5.49
C TRP A 138 4.97 -8.05 4.79
N LEU A 139 6.06 -8.02 5.55
CA LEU A 139 7.42 -8.29 5.09
C LEU A 139 7.84 -9.75 5.32
N THR A 140 7.16 -10.42 6.24
CA THR A 140 7.36 -11.83 6.59
C THR A 140 6.04 -12.60 6.45
N ASP A 141 6.08 -13.90 6.65
CA ASP A 141 4.97 -14.80 6.44
C ASP A 141 4.08 -14.98 7.69
N VAL A 142 4.17 -14.09 8.68
CA VAL A 142 3.40 -14.18 9.93
C VAL A 142 1.91 -13.86 9.77
N ALA A 143 1.51 -13.18 8.69
CA ALA A 143 0.11 -12.97 8.36
C ALA A 143 -0.47 -14.16 7.59
N ARG A 144 -1.58 -14.69 8.09
CA ARG A 144 -2.25 -15.90 7.59
C ARG A 144 -3.75 -15.71 7.57
N GLU A 145 -4.45 -16.49 6.74
CA GLU A 145 -5.92 -16.52 6.76
C GLU A 145 -6.43 -16.96 8.14
N SER A 146 -7.44 -16.27 8.69
CA SER A 146 -7.98 -16.55 10.03
C SER A 146 -8.95 -17.73 10.10
N GLY A 147 -9.23 -18.37 8.96
CA GLY A 147 -10.24 -19.44 8.83
C GLY A 147 -11.69 -18.93 8.87
N GLN A 148 -11.91 -17.63 9.08
CA GLN A 148 -13.24 -17.03 8.93
C GLN A 148 -13.70 -17.07 7.46
N PRO A 149 -15.01 -17.06 7.20
CA PRO A 149 -15.53 -17.14 5.84
C PRO A 149 -15.01 -16.03 4.94
N ARG A 150 -14.64 -16.40 3.71
CA ARG A 150 -14.34 -15.44 2.65
C ARG A 150 -15.63 -14.82 2.16
N GLU A 151 -15.59 -13.54 1.82
CA GLU A 151 -16.75 -12.83 1.28
C GLU A 151 -16.49 -12.46 -0.19
N GLN A 152 -17.47 -12.71 -1.04
CA GLN A 152 -17.45 -12.23 -2.42
C GLN A 152 -18.16 -10.89 -2.47
N TRP A 153 -17.57 -9.94 -3.19
CA TRP A 153 -18.08 -8.60 -3.35
C TRP A 153 -18.07 -8.24 -4.84
N TYR A 154 -19.02 -7.41 -5.25
CA TYR A 154 -19.08 -6.88 -6.60
C TYR A 154 -19.41 -5.38 -6.58
N ARG A 155 -19.05 -4.67 -7.65
CA ARG A 155 -19.57 -3.33 -7.94
C ARG A 155 -19.92 -3.23 -9.41
N LEU A 156 -20.89 -2.37 -9.73
CA LEU A 156 -21.27 -2.12 -11.11
C LEU A 156 -20.26 -1.16 -11.76
N ARG A 157 -20.07 -1.27 -13.09
CA ARG A 157 -19.10 -0.49 -13.88
C ARG A 157 -19.13 1.03 -13.68
N ASN A 158 -20.27 1.56 -13.24
CA ASN A 158 -20.51 2.99 -13.00
C ASN A 158 -20.95 3.28 -11.56
N ASP A 159 -20.79 2.33 -10.65
CA ASP A 159 -21.00 2.51 -9.23
C ASP A 159 -19.65 2.44 -8.52
N TRP A 160 -19.44 3.35 -7.58
CA TRP A 160 -18.24 3.36 -6.75
C TRP A 160 -18.36 2.35 -5.60
N ARG A 161 -19.59 2.01 -5.18
CA ARG A 161 -19.84 1.20 -4.00
C ARG A 161 -19.70 -0.29 -4.27
N TRP A 162 -19.01 -0.95 -3.36
CA TRP A 162 -19.01 -2.41 -3.29
C TRP A 162 -20.27 -2.93 -2.58
N THR A 163 -20.79 -4.04 -3.10
CA THR A 163 -21.94 -4.76 -2.55
C THR A 163 -21.53 -6.22 -2.26
N PRO A 164 -21.86 -6.78 -1.09
CA PRO A 164 -21.58 -8.18 -0.80
C PRO A 164 -22.49 -9.05 -1.67
N THR A 165 -21.90 -10.07 -2.29
CA THR A 165 -22.65 -11.13 -2.96
C THR A 165 -23.30 -12.01 -1.90
N PRO A 166 -24.63 -12.21 -1.92
CA PRO A 166 -25.28 -13.12 -1.00
C PRO A 166 -24.64 -14.52 -1.09
N PRO A 167 -24.44 -15.22 0.04
CA PRO A 167 -24.00 -16.60 -0.02
C PRO A 167 -25.01 -17.38 -0.87
N MET A 168 -24.52 -18.17 -1.82
CA MET A 168 -25.38 -19.07 -2.57
C MET A 168 -25.98 -20.06 -1.58
N HIS A 169 -27.26 -19.90 -1.22
CA HIS A 169 -28.00 -20.95 -0.57
C HIS A 169 -28.04 -22.13 -1.55
N GLY A 170 -27.41 -23.24 -1.15
CA GLY A 170 -27.56 -24.49 -1.87
C GLY A 170 -29.05 -24.75 -2.04
N THR A 171 -29.48 -24.95 -3.28
CA THR A 171 -30.81 -25.47 -3.56
C THR A 171 -30.95 -26.77 -2.80
N ASP A 172 -31.74 -26.77 -1.72
CA ASP A 172 -32.26 -28.00 -1.15
C ASP A 172 -33.04 -28.69 -2.26
N ALA A 173 -32.44 -29.73 -2.83
CA ALA A 173 -33.16 -30.69 -3.64
C ALA A 173 -34.19 -31.34 -2.71
N ALA A 174 -35.43 -30.87 -2.78
CA ALA A 174 -36.57 -31.56 -2.22
C ALA A 174 -36.60 -32.96 -2.85
N ALA A 175 -36.12 -33.95 -2.10
CA ALA A 175 -36.37 -35.35 -2.40
C ALA A 175 -37.86 -35.60 -2.18
N THR A 176 -38.51 -36.01 -3.27
CA THR A 176 -39.87 -36.55 -3.40
C THR A 176 -40.25 -37.58 -2.36
#